data_AF-A0A1A8C0K9-F1
#
_entry.id   AF-A0A1A8C0K9-F1
#
_cell.length_a   1.000
_cell.length_b   1.000
_cell.length_c   1.000
_cell.angle_alpha   90.00
_cell.angle_beta   90.00
_cell.angle_gamma   90.00
#
_symmetry.space_group_name_H-M   'P 1'
#
loop_
_entity.id
_entity.type
_entity.pdbx_description
1 polymer ?
#
loop_
_entity_poly.entity_id
_entity_poly.type
_entity_poly.pdbx_seq_one_letter_code
_entity_poly.pdbx_strand_id
1 'polypeptide(L)'
;SVVANRYPRWFTLNHIESQQCELASTMLTAAKGDACKLQTVLESIQKNIHSSSHIFKLAQDAFKIATLMDSLPDITLLKVSLELGLQVMRITLSTLNWRRREMVRWLVTCATEVGVYALDSIMQSWFTLFTPTEATSIVATTVMSNSTIVRLHLDCHQQEKLASSARTLALQCAMKDPQNCALSALTLCEKDQIAFETAYQIVLDAATTGMSYTQLFTIARYMEHRGYPMRAYKLATLAMAHLNLSYNQDTHPAINDVLWACALSHSLGKNELAAVIPLVVKSVKCATVLSDILRRCTLTTPGLVSVLHSRRNSGKLMSLDKAPLRQLLDATIGAYINTTHSRLTHISPRHYSEFIEFLGKARETFMMAHDGHIQFTQFIDNLK
;
A
#
# COMPACT_ATOMS: atom_id res chain seq x y z
N SER A 1 40.96 11.37 49.31
CA SER A 1 40.99 11.54 47.84
C SER A 1 39.81 10.81 47.25
N VAL A 2 39.06 11.50 46.40
CA VAL A 2 37.66 11.23 46.05
C VAL A 2 37.49 9.94 45.23
N VAL A 3 36.42 9.22 45.59
CA VAL A 3 35.78 8.05 44.96
C VAL A 3 35.89 8.05 43.43
N ALA A 4 36.73 7.17 42.87
CA ALA A 4 36.80 6.91 41.44
C ALA A 4 36.14 5.55 41.11
N ASN A 5 35.18 5.58 40.18
CA ASN A 5 34.47 4.44 39.55
C ASN A 5 33.52 3.60 40.42
N ARG A 6 32.35 4.15 40.77
CA ARG A 6 31.18 3.37 41.25
C ARG A 6 30.25 2.88 40.13
N TYR A 7 30.59 3.11 38.86
CA TYR A 7 29.81 2.61 37.72
C TYR A 7 30.63 1.56 36.97
N PRO A 8 30.10 0.33 36.75
CA PRO A 8 30.79 -0.66 35.95
C PRO A 8 31.03 -0.09 34.55
N ARG A 9 32.25 -0.25 34.03
CA ARG A 9 32.60 0.19 32.68
C ARG A 9 31.68 -0.52 31.68
N TRP A 10 31.27 0.16 30.63
CA TRP A 10 30.35 -0.36 29.61
C TRP A 10 30.78 -1.73 29.05
N PHE A 11 32.10 -1.96 28.92
CA PHE A 11 32.68 -3.25 28.53
C PHE A 11 32.43 -4.39 29.52
N THR A 12 32.45 -4.10 30.83
CA THR A 12 32.18 -5.10 31.88
C THR A 12 30.70 -5.51 31.87
N LEU A 13 29.80 -4.55 31.64
CA LEU A 13 28.36 -4.83 31.51
C LEU A 13 28.07 -5.71 30.29
N ASN A 14 28.57 -5.35 29.10
CA ASN A 14 28.36 -6.14 27.88
C ASN A 14 28.92 -7.57 28.01
N HIS A 15 30.09 -7.73 28.66
CA HIS A 15 30.66 -9.04 28.90
C HIS A 15 29.80 -9.89 29.83
N ILE A 16 29.30 -9.31 30.94
CA ILE A 16 28.41 -10.01 31.86
C ILE A 16 27.10 -10.41 31.17
N GLU A 17 26.50 -9.52 30.38
CA GLU A 17 25.28 -9.84 29.62
C GLU A 17 25.51 -10.99 28.62
N SER A 18 26.66 -11.03 27.96
CA SER A 18 27.03 -12.13 27.07
C SER A 18 27.17 -13.45 27.84
N GLN A 19 27.83 -13.44 29.00
CA GLN A 19 27.96 -14.64 29.85
C GLN A 19 26.60 -15.11 30.39
N GLN A 20 25.71 -14.19 30.77
CA GLN A 20 24.34 -14.52 31.17
C GLN A 20 23.57 -15.19 30.03
N CYS A 21 23.70 -14.66 28.80
CA CYS A 21 23.10 -15.27 27.61
C CYS A 21 23.66 -16.67 27.33
N GLU A 22 24.97 -16.88 27.46
CA GLU A 22 25.59 -18.20 27.25
C GLU A 22 25.17 -19.22 28.31
N LEU A 23 25.12 -18.81 29.57
CA LEU A 23 24.61 -19.63 30.67
C LEU A 23 23.15 -20.04 30.42
N ALA A 24 22.30 -19.09 30.05
CA ALA A 24 20.89 -19.36 29.74
C ALA A 24 20.73 -20.35 28.58
N SER A 25 21.54 -20.23 27.53
CA SER A 25 21.53 -21.18 26.39
C SER A 25 21.95 -22.60 26.81
N THR A 26 22.96 -22.70 27.68
CA THR A 26 23.39 -23.97 28.28
C THR A 26 22.30 -24.60 29.15
N MET A 27 21.62 -23.79 29.97
CA MET A 27 20.50 -24.24 30.80
C MET A 27 19.32 -24.73 29.98
N LEU A 28 18.98 -24.06 28.86
CA LEU A 28 17.94 -24.52 27.93
C LEU A 28 18.28 -25.88 27.33
N THR A 29 19.55 -26.08 26.95
CA THR A 29 20.04 -27.36 26.42
C THR A 29 19.95 -28.47 27.48
N ALA A 30 20.40 -28.18 28.71
CA ALA A 30 20.39 -29.15 29.81
C ALA A 30 18.98 -29.49 30.31
N ALA A 31 18.01 -28.59 30.14
CA ALA A 31 16.62 -28.79 30.52
C ALA A 31 15.77 -29.48 29.43
N LYS A 32 16.33 -29.79 28.25
CA LYS A 32 15.63 -30.46 27.15
C LYS A 32 14.93 -31.74 27.64
N GLY A 33 13.65 -31.89 27.28
CA GLY A 33 12.81 -33.03 27.70
C GLY A 33 12.24 -32.96 29.13
N ASP A 34 12.55 -31.92 29.91
CA ASP A 34 12.01 -31.70 31.26
C ASP A 34 11.21 -30.38 31.33
N ALA A 35 9.89 -30.48 31.22
CA ALA A 35 9.00 -29.33 31.15
C ALA A 35 9.08 -28.42 32.39
N CYS A 36 9.27 -29.00 33.59
CA CYS A 36 9.37 -28.22 34.83
C CYS A 36 10.68 -27.42 34.87
N LYS A 37 11.80 -28.03 34.47
CA LYS A 37 13.08 -27.32 34.37
C LYS A 37 13.03 -26.24 33.30
N LEU A 38 12.46 -26.52 32.14
CA LEU A 38 12.31 -25.55 31.06
C LEU A 38 11.50 -24.32 31.50
N GLN A 39 10.40 -24.53 32.21
CA GLN A 39 9.61 -23.44 32.78
C GLN A 39 10.44 -22.59 33.76
N THR A 40 11.20 -23.23 34.64
CA THR A 40 12.09 -22.53 35.59
C THR A 40 13.16 -21.71 34.87
N VAL A 41 13.76 -22.26 33.81
CA VAL A 41 14.77 -21.57 32.99
C VAL A 41 14.15 -20.38 32.26
N LEU A 42 12.97 -20.55 31.65
CA LEU A 42 12.24 -19.49 30.96
C LEU A 42 11.95 -18.33 31.90
N GLU A 43 11.40 -18.60 33.09
CA GLU A 43 11.11 -17.56 34.09
C GLU A 43 12.39 -16.83 34.54
N SER A 44 13.50 -17.55 34.68
CA SER A 44 14.79 -16.95 35.02
C SER A 44 15.30 -16.03 33.90
N ILE A 45 15.19 -16.44 32.64
CA ILE A 45 15.56 -15.62 31.48
C ILE A 45 14.70 -14.34 31.45
N GLN A 46 13.37 -14.48 31.58
CA GLN A 46 12.44 -13.36 31.52
C GLN A 46 12.68 -12.34 32.63
N LYS A 47 13.10 -12.79 33.83
CA LYS A 47 13.40 -11.93 34.99
C LYS A 47 14.75 -11.22 34.87
N ASN A 48 15.77 -11.89 34.34
CA ASN A 48 17.16 -11.42 34.46
C ASN A 48 17.76 -10.87 33.16
N ILE A 49 17.23 -11.22 31.99
CA ILE A 49 17.76 -10.78 30.69
C ILE A 49 16.79 -9.76 30.08
N HIS A 50 17.27 -8.54 29.87
CA HIS A 50 16.45 -7.43 29.36
C HIS A 50 16.81 -6.98 27.93
N SER A 51 17.99 -7.37 27.44
CA SER A 51 18.42 -7.06 26.07
C SER A 51 17.61 -7.86 25.06
N SER A 52 16.84 -7.18 24.22
CA SER A 52 16.03 -7.81 23.16
C SER A 52 16.87 -8.66 22.20
N SER A 53 18.12 -8.27 21.96
CA SER A 53 19.06 -9.04 21.12
C SER A 53 19.49 -10.36 21.77
N HIS A 54 19.75 -10.37 23.09
CA HIS A 54 20.10 -11.58 23.82
C HIS A 54 18.89 -12.51 23.98
N ILE A 55 17.71 -11.96 24.29
CA ILE A 55 16.46 -12.75 24.34
C ILE A 55 16.18 -13.38 22.97
N PHE A 56 16.35 -12.63 21.88
CA PHE A 56 16.14 -13.14 20.53
C PHE A 56 17.15 -14.24 20.17
N LYS A 57 18.41 -14.09 20.54
CA LYS A 57 19.43 -15.16 20.38
C LYS A 57 19.03 -16.42 21.14
N LEU A 58 18.58 -16.29 22.39
CA LEU A 58 18.10 -17.43 23.20
C LEU A 58 16.87 -18.11 22.58
N ALA A 59 15.94 -17.33 22.03
CA ALA A 59 14.80 -17.86 21.31
C ALA A 59 15.25 -18.70 20.10
N GLN A 60 16.22 -18.20 19.32
CA GLN A 60 16.80 -18.91 18.18
C GLN A 60 17.57 -20.17 18.59
N ASP A 61 18.32 -20.12 19.68
CA ASP A 61 19.06 -21.27 20.20
C ASP A 61 18.09 -22.36 20.68
N ALA A 62 17.06 -22.00 21.45
CA ALA A 62 15.99 -22.91 21.86
C ALA A 62 15.30 -23.58 20.66
N PHE A 63 15.00 -22.80 19.62
CA PHE A 63 14.40 -23.32 18.38
C PHE A 63 15.30 -24.35 17.69
N LYS A 64 16.59 -24.05 17.56
CA LYS A 64 17.57 -24.96 16.95
C LYS A 64 17.67 -26.27 17.74
N ILE A 65 17.75 -26.19 19.06
CA ILE A 65 17.83 -27.36 19.94
C ILE A 65 16.55 -28.23 19.81
N ALA A 66 15.40 -27.59 19.63
CA ALA A 66 14.12 -28.26 19.48
C ALA A 66 13.95 -28.97 18.13
N THR A 67 14.66 -28.53 17.08
CA THR A 67 14.49 -28.99 15.68
C THR A 67 15.67 -29.83 15.15
N LEU A 68 16.57 -30.29 16.03
CA LEU A 68 17.72 -31.12 15.66
C LEU A 68 17.31 -32.38 14.87
N MET A 69 18.02 -32.64 13.77
CA MET A 69 17.61 -33.44 12.61
C MET A 69 17.35 -34.95 12.83
N ASP A 70 17.58 -35.49 14.02
CA ASP A 70 17.48 -36.95 14.27
C ASP A 70 16.27 -37.35 15.14
N SER A 71 15.45 -36.38 15.58
CA SER A 71 14.31 -36.64 16.47
C SER A 71 13.08 -35.80 16.11
N LEU A 72 11.89 -36.27 16.49
CA LEU A 72 10.67 -35.44 16.46
C LEU A 72 10.90 -34.13 17.22
N PRO A 73 10.36 -32.99 16.75
CA PRO A 73 10.58 -31.70 17.39
C PRO A 73 10.12 -31.70 18.85
N ASP A 74 10.93 -31.13 19.74
CA ASP A 74 10.53 -30.94 21.14
C ASP A 74 9.54 -29.77 21.24
N ILE A 75 8.25 -30.10 21.27
CA ILE A 75 7.15 -29.13 21.32
C ILE A 75 7.25 -28.25 22.58
N THR A 76 7.73 -28.78 23.71
CA THR A 76 7.87 -27.98 24.94
C THR A 76 8.94 -26.91 24.77
N LEU A 77 10.07 -27.26 24.15
CA LEU A 77 11.14 -26.31 23.88
C LEU A 77 10.79 -25.32 22.76
N LEU A 78 10.01 -25.74 21.76
CA LEU A 78 9.45 -24.83 20.76
C LEU A 78 8.51 -23.79 21.39
N LYS A 79 7.69 -24.18 22.39
CA LYS A 79 6.86 -23.23 23.15
C LYS A 79 7.72 -22.23 23.93
N VAL A 80 8.79 -22.68 24.57
CA VAL A 80 9.76 -21.79 25.25
C VAL A 80 10.38 -20.80 24.25
N SER A 81 10.80 -21.30 23.09
CA SER A 81 11.33 -20.47 22.00
C SER A 81 10.33 -19.40 21.55
N LEU A 82 9.06 -19.80 21.36
CA LEU A 82 7.99 -18.90 20.98
C LEU A 82 7.74 -17.82 22.06
N GLU A 83 7.68 -18.19 23.33
CA GLU A 83 7.47 -17.24 24.45
C GLU A 83 8.58 -16.18 24.53
N LEU A 84 9.84 -16.60 24.38
CA LEU A 84 10.98 -15.66 24.29
C LEU A 84 10.85 -14.74 23.07
N GLY A 85 10.46 -15.29 21.91
CA GLY A 85 10.20 -14.51 20.71
C GLY A 85 9.07 -13.49 20.87
N LEU A 86 7.98 -13.87 21.55
CA LEU A 86 6.86 -12.97 21.86
C LEU A 86 7.29 -11.83 22.79
N GLN A 87 8.14 -12.11 23.79
CA GLN A 87 8.73 -11.09 24.63
C GLN A 87 9.55 -10.07 23.81
N VAL A 88 10.37 -10.55 22.86
CA VAL A 88 11.12 -9.67 21.95
C VAL A 88 10.18 -8.77 21.15
N MET A 89 9.05 -9.31 20.65
CA MET A 89 8.08 -8.50 19.90
C MET A 89 7.48 -7.38 20.73
N ARG A 90 7.12 -7.67 22.00
CA ARG A 90 6.59 -6.67 22.94
C ARG A 90 7.60 -5.58 23.25
N ILE A 91 8.86 -5.94 23.51
CA ILE A 91 9.95 -4.98 23.79
C ILE A 91 10.23 -4.10 22.56
N THR A 92 10.18 -4.70 21.37
CA THR A 92 10.58 -4.00 20.14
C THR A 92 9.46 -3.25 19.44
N LEU A 93 8.21 -3.31 19.95
CA LEU A 93 7.05 -2.72 19.26
C LEU A 93 7.12 -1.19 19.15
N SER A 94 7.61 -0.53 20.20
CA SER A 94 7.74 0.93 20.27
C SER A 94 9.16 1.43 19.99
N THR A 95 10.12 0.54 19.72
CA THR A 95 11.51 0.92 19.50
C THR A 95 11.94 0.73 18.05
N LEU A 96 12.69 1.71 17.51
CA LEU A 96 13.27 1.63 16.18
C LEU A 96 14.31 0.51 16.15
N ASN A 97 13.96 -0.60 15.51
CA ASN A 97 14.86 -1.74 15.33
C ASN A 97 14.87 -2.15 13.86
N TRP A 98 16.01 -1.96 13.20
CA TRP A 98 16.19 -2.26 11.78
C TRP A 98 16.03 -3.75 11.44
N ARG A 99 16.24 -4.65 12.42
CA ARG A 99 16.02 -6.10 12.28
C ARG A 99 14.60 -6.54 12.61
N ARG A 100 13.72 -5.65 13.07
CA ARG A 100 12.36 -6.01 13.54
C ARG A 100 11.60 -6.83 12.50
N ARG A 101 11.67 -6.44 11.23
CA ARG A 101 11.02 -7.16 10.13
C ARG A 101 11.48 -8.62 9.99
N GLU A 102 12.76 -8.90 10.23
CA GLU A 102 13.32 -10.25 10.23
C GLU A 102 12.87 -11.04 11.46
N MET A 103 12.85 -10.38 12.63
CA MET A 103 12.38 -10.98 13.87
C MET A 103 10.89 -11.38 13.78
N VAL A 104 10.04 -10.56 13.15
CA VAL A 104 8.62 -10.90 12.91
C VAL A 104 8.51 -12.13 12.01
N ARG A 105 9.25 -12.19 10.89
CA ARG A 105 9.25 -13.37 10.00
C ARG A 105 9.71 -14.63 10.71
N TRP A 106 10.77 -14.51 11.52
CA TRP A 106 11.27 -15.62 12.33
C TRP A 106 10.22 -16.09 13.35
N LEU A 107 9.55 -15.15 14.03
CA LEU A 107 8.50 -15.50 15.00
C LEU A 107 7.36 -16.27 14.34
N VAL A 108 6.90 -15.84 13.15
CA VAL A 108 5.85 -16.56 12.41
C VAL A 108 6.32 -17.96 12.02
N THR A 109 7.59 -18.11 11.64
CA THR A 109 8.18 -19.44 11.37
C THR A 109 8.17 -20.31 12.63
N CYS A 110 8.59 -19.77 13.77
CA CYS A 110 8.55 -20.46 15.06
C CYS A 110 7.12 -20.88 15.44
N ALA A 111 6.15 -19.97 15.32
CA ALA A 111 4.74 -20.25 15.59
C ALA A 111 4.17 -21.32 14.63
N THR A 112 4.66 -21.37 13.38
CA THR A 112 4.29 -22.41 12.42
C THR A 112 4.81 -23.78 12.87
N GLU A 113 6.03 -23.89 13.42
CA GLU A 113 6.51 -25.17 13.97
C GLU A 113 5.77 -25.58 15.25
N VAL A 114 5.31 -24.61 16.06
CA VAL A 114 4.52 -24.90 17.27
C VAL A 114 3.11 -25.40 16.92
N GLY A 115 2.48 -24.85 15.89
CA GLY A 115 1.20 -25.33 15.36
C GLY A 115 0.12 -24.27 15.16
N VAL A 116 -1.04 -24.71 14.67
CA VAL A 116 -2.20 -23.87 14.31
C VAL A 116 -2.65 -22.94 15.45
N TYR A 117 -2.69 -23.45 16.69
CA TYR A 117 -3.11 -22.64 17.84
C TYR A 117 -2.16 -21.48 18.15
N ALA A 118 -0.85 -21.65 17.92
CA ALA A 118 0.12 -20.57 18.10
C ALA A 118 -0.09 -19.48 17.04
N LEU A 119 -0.30 -19.86 15.78
CA LEU A 119 -0.62 -18.90 14.71
C LEU A 119 -1.90 -18.11 14.99
N ASP A 120 -2.97 -18.79 15.42
CA ASP A 120 -4.23 -18.15 15.79
C ASP A 120 -4.03 -17.19 16.98
N SER A 121 -3.28 -17.61 18.00
CA SER A 121 -2.99 -16.79 19.19
C SER A 121 -2.22 -15.51 18.87
N ILE A 122 -1.17 -15.58 18.04
CA ILE A 122 -0.41 -14.38 17.66
C ILE A 122 -1.24 -13.44 16.78
N MET A 123 -2.16 -13.97 15.97
CA MET A 123 -3.08 -13.15 15.18
C MET A 123 -4.12 -12.48 16.08
N GLN A 124 -4.68 -13.17 17.08
CA GLN A 124 -5.64 -12.55 18.01
C GLN A 124 -4.98 -11.48 18.90
N SER A 125 -3.71 -11.67 19.25
CA SER A 125 -2.95 -10.76 20.12
C SER A 125 -2.12 -9.71 19.36
N TRP A 126 -2.37 -9.53 18.06
CA TRP A 126 -1.51 -8.78 17.15
C TRP A 126 -1.20 -7.35 17.62
N PHE A 127 -2.18 -6.69 18.23
CA PHE A 127 -2.08 -5.29 18.66
C PHE A 127 -1.00 -5.06 19.73
N THR A 128 -0.59 -6.12 20.43
CA THR A 128 0.50 -6.07 21.44
C THR A 128 1.85 -6.54 20.90
N LEU A 129 1.89 -7.07 19.67
CA LEU A 129 3.05 -7.76 19.12
C LEU A 129 3.59 -7.08 17.86
N PHE A 130 2.71 -6.57 17.00
CA PHE A 130 3.02 -6.13 15.65
C PHE A 130 2.46 -4.75 15.35
N THR A 131 3.13 -4.02 14.46
CA THR A 131 2.50 -2.87 13.81
C THR A 131 1.41 -3.37 12.84
N PRO A 132 0.41 -2.53 12.48
CA PRO A 132 -0.62 -2.93 11.50
C PRO A 132 -0.04 -3.44 10.18
N THR A 133 1.05 -2.82 9.72
CA THR A 133 1.75 -3.20 8.48
C THR A 133 2.48 -4.53 8.59
N GLU A 134 3.13 -4.82 9.72
CA GLU A 134 3.74 -6.13 9.99
C GLU A 134 2.70 -7.24 10.07
N ALA A 135 1.60 -6.98 10.78
CA ALA A 135 0.51 -7.92 10.97
C ALA A 135 -0.14 -8.32 9.63
N THR A 136 -0.40 -7.35 8.75
CA THR A 136 -1.01 -7.61 7.43
C THR A 136 -0.03 -8.19 6.42
N SER A 137 1.11 -7.53 6.20
CA SER A 137 2.03 -7.86 5.11
C SER A 137 2.97 -9.05 5.38
N ILE A 138 3.17 -9.40 6.67
CA ILE A 138 4.04 -10.52 7.06
C ILE A 138 3.20 -11.62 7.69
N VAL A 139 2.52 -11.33 8.81
CA VAL A 139 1.85 -12.38 9.60
C VAL A 139 0.69 -13.01 8.82
N ALA A 140 -0.33 -12.24 8.47
CA ALA A 140 -1.50 -12.75 7.76
C ALA A 140 -1.13 -13.36 6.39
N THR A 141 -0.26 -12.69 5.64
CA THR A 141 0.20 -13.18 4.32
C THR A 141 0.94 -14.52 4.42
N THR A 142 1.79 -14.69 5.44
CA THR A 142 2.50 -15.96 5.66
C THR A 142 1.54 -17.06 6.12
N VAL A 143 0.62 -16.76 7.05
CA VAL A 143 -0.38 -17.73 7.54
C VAL A 143 -1.25 -18.25 6.40
N MET A 144 -1.65 -17.37 5.46
CA MET A 144 -2.49 -17.74 4.32
C MET A 144 -1.73 -18.37 3.14
N SER A 145 -0.41 -18.57 3.26
CA SER A 145 0.42 -19.10 2.16
C SER A 145 0.30 -20.61 2.00
N ASN A 146 0.49 -21.10 0.76
CA ASN A 146 0.53 -22.54 0.47
C ASN A 146 1.65 -23.27 1.24
N SER A 147 2.77 -22.59 1.52
CA SER A 147 3.86 -23.17 2.34
C SER A 147 3.41 -23.52 3.74
N THR A 148 2.57 -22.70 4.36
CA THR A 148 2.05 -22.95 5.72
C THR A 148 1.08 -24.13 5.72
N ILE A 149 0.22 -24.22 4.71
CA ILE A 149 -0.72 -25.33 4.53
C ILE A 149 0.02 -26.67 4.46
N VAL A 150 1.05 -26.74 3.60
CA VAL A 150 1.85 -27.95 3.41
C VAL A 150 2.63 -28.30 4.69
N ARG A 151 3.25 -27.31 5.34
CA ARG A 151 4.08 -27.53 6.52
C ARG A 151 3.29 -28.03 7.73
N LEU A 152 2.08 -27.52 7.92
CA LEU A 152 1.21 -27.90 9.04
C LEU A 152 0.28 -29.06 8.72
N HIS A 153 0.28 -29.57 7.47
CA HIS A 153 -0.67 -30.57 6.98
C HIS A 153 -2.12 -30.21 7.32
N LEU A 154 -2.51 -28.96 7.03
CA LEU A 154 -3.82 -28.44 7.41
C LEU A 154 -4.95 -29.16 6.67
N ASP A 155 -6.00 -29.51 7.41
CA ASP A 155 -7.28 -29.85 6.81
C ASP A 155 -8.03 -28.58 6.34
N CYS A 156 -9.10 -28.77 5.56
CA CYS A 156 -9.91 -27.68 5.03
C CYS A 156 -10.53 -26.80 6.14
N HIS A 157 -10.88 -27.39 7.28
CA HIS A 157 -11.51 -26.69 8.40
C HIS A 157 -10.52 -25.77 9.12
N GLN A 158 -9.32 -26.27 9.42
CA GLN A 158 -8.22 -25.53 10.03
C GLN A 158 -7.74 -24.41 9.10
N GLN A 159 -7.67 -24.69 7.80
CA GLN A 159 -7.32 -23.68 6.79
C GLN A 159 -8.34 -22.52 6.80
N GLU A 160 -9.65 -22.82 6.80
CA GLU A 160 -10.68 -21.78 6.81
C GLU A 160 -10.67 -21.01 8.14
N LYS A 161 -10.46 -21.69 9.28
CA LYS A 161 -10.32 -21.03 10.58
C LYS A 161 -9.15 -20.02 10.57
N LEU A 162 -7.97 -20.44 10.13
CA LEU A 162 -6.81 -19.55 10.04
C LEU A 162 -7.04 -18.41 9.04
N ALA A 163 -7.68 -18.69 7.90
CA ALA A 163 -8.04 -17.67 6.92
C ALA A 163 -9.01 -16.63 7.53
N SER A 164 -10.01 -17.06 8.31
CA SER A 164 -10.96 -16.17 8.98
C SER A 164 -10.27 -15.26 10.02
N SER A 165 -9.34 -15.81 10.81
CA SER A 165 -8.52 -15.04 11.76
C SER A 165 -7.62 -14.03 11.04
N ALA A 166 -6.97 -14.45 9.94
CA ALA A 166 -6.12 -13.58 9.13
C ALA A 166 -6.90 -12.43 8.47
N ARG A 167 -8.10 -12.70 7.95
CA ARG A 167 -9.02 -11.68 7.40
C ARG A 167 -9.46 -10.70 8.48
N THR A 168 -9.87 -11.20 9.65
CA THR A 168 -10.26 -10.36 10.79
C THR A 168 -9.12 -9.44 11.22
N LEU A 169 -7.91 -9.99 11.37
CA LEU A 169 -6.70 -9.21 11.66
C LEU A 169 -6.46 -8.14 10.59
N ALA A 170 -6.61 -8.50 9.31
CA ALA A 170 -6.33 -7.57 8.22
C ALA A 170 -7.32 -6.40 8.17
N LEU A 171 -8.60 -6.67 8.42
CA LEU A 171 -9.64 -5.64 8.54
C LEU A 171 -9.36 -4.70 9.72
N GLN A 172 -9.02 -5.24 10.89
CA GLN A 172 -8.66 -4.42 12.06
C GLN A 172 -7.43 -3.55 11.81
N CYS A 173 -6.42 -4.07 11.11
CA CYS A 173 -5.25 -3.30 10.71
C CYS A 173 -5.59 -2.20 9.71
N ALA A 174 -6.44 -2.50 8.73
CA ALA A 174 -6.93 -1.52 7.75
C ALA A 174 -7.78 -0.41 8.40
N MET A 175 -8.56 -0.71 9.44
CA MET A 175 -9.27 0.33 10.20
C MET A 175 -8.32 1.26 10.96
N LYS A 176 -7.20 0.73 11.47
CA LYS A 176 -6.23 1.49 12.27
C LYS A 176 -5.26 2.31 11.43
N ASP A 177 -4.83 1.77 10.29
CA ASP A 177 -3.91 2.41 9.35
C ASP A 177 -4.34 2.11 7.90
N PRO A 178 -5.41 2.77 7.41
CA PRO A 178 -5.95 2.50 6.08
C PRO A 178 -4.92 2.74 4.97
N GLN A 179 -4.11 3.79 5.12
CA GLN A 179 -3.11 4.20 4.13
C GLN A 179 -2.15 3.07 3.77
N ASN A 180 -1.66 2.33 4.77
CA ASN A 180 -0.67 1.28 4.53
C ASN A 180 -1.26 -0.14 4.47
N CYS A 181 -2.45 -0.37 5.04
CA CYS A 181 -3.00 -1.73 5.20
C CYS A 181 -4.17 -2.06 4.26
N ALA A 182 -4.86 -1.07 3.67
CA ALA A 182 -6.08 -1.31 2.90
C ALA A 182 -5.90 -2.28 1.72
N LEU A 183 -4.84 -2.11 0.91
CA LEU A 183 -4.58 -2.96 -0.24
C LEU A 183 -4.29 -4.41 0.17
N SER A 184 -3.51 -4.59 1.24
CA SER A 184 -3.23 -5.91 1.81
C SER A 184 -4.51 -6.57 2.32
N ALA A 185 -5.37 -5.83 3.02
CA ALA A 185 -6.66 -6.33 3.50
C ALA A 185 -7.58 -6.76 2.35
N LEU A 186 -7.68 -5.95 1.28
CA LEU A 186 -8.43 -6.31 0.08
C LEU A 186 -7.91 -7.59 -0.60
N THR A 187 -6.59 -7.77 -0.63
CA THR A 187 -5.97 -8.97 -1.21
C THR A 187 -6.23 -10.21 -0.36
N LEU A 188 -6.08 -10.10 0.96
CA LEU A 188 -6.31 -11.21 1.89
C LEU A 188 -7.80 -11.61 1.97
N CYS A 189 -8.70 -10.68 1.72
CA CYS A 189 -10.14 -10.93 1.78
C CYS A 189 -10.75 -11.35 0.43
N GLU A 190 -9.98 -11.45 -0.66
CA GLU A 190 -10.50 -11.66 -2.03
C GLU A 190 -11.44 -12.87 -2.17
N LYS A 191 -11.21 -13.94 -1.40
CA LYS A 191 -12.02 -15.16 -1.45
C LYS A 191 -13.31 -15.11 -0.62
N ASP A 192 -13.48 -14.10 0.23
CA ASP A 192 -14.65 -13.95 1.10
C ASP A 192 -15.37 -12.63 0.79
N GLN A 193 -16.57 -12.75 0.23
CA GLN A 193 -17.31 -11.60 -0.26
C GLN A 193 -17.63 -10.57 0.82
N ILE A 194 -17.95 -11.01 2.05
CA ILE A 194 -18.34 -10.12 3.14
C ILE A 194 -17.13 -9.34 3.64
N ALA A 195 -16.00 -10.04 3.86
CA ALA A 195 -14.75 -9.44 4.29
C ALA A 195 -14.18 -8.51 3.20
N PHE A 196 -14.28 -8.89 1.93
CA PHE A 196 -13.84 -8.04 0.82
C PHE A 196 -14.66 -6.75 0.72
N GLU A 197 -15.99 -6.85 0.85
CA GLU A 197 -16.85 -5.68 0.88
C GLU A 197 -16.53 -4.78 2.07
N THR A 198 -16.33 -5.37 3.25
CA THR A 198 -15.92 -4.62 4.46
C THR A 198 -14.60 -3.89 4.23
N ALA A 199 -13.59 -4.56 3.67
CA ALA A 199 -12.30 -3.95 3.34
C ALA A 199 -12.47 -2.80 2.33
N TYR A 200 -13.34 -2.95 1.34
CA TYR A 200 -13.64 -1.91 0.36
C TYR A 200 -14.32 -0.69 1.00
N GLN A 201 -15.27 -0.90 1.93
CA GLN A 201 -15.89 0.20 2.68
C GLN A 201 -14.87 0.96 3.54
N ILE A 202 -13.93 0.25 4.19
CA ILE A 202 -12.82 0.90 4.93
C ILE A 202 -12.02 1.83 4.00
N VAL A 203 -11.77 1.45 2.75
CA VAL A 203 -11.08 2.32 1.78
C VAL A 203 -11.91 3.56 1.45
N LEU A 204 -13.22 3.41 1.24
CA LEU A 204 -14.12 4.53 0.95
C LEU A 204 -14.19 5.52 2.11
N ASP A 205 -14.30 5.02 3.34
CA ASP A 205 -14.32 5.86 4.54
C ASP A 205 -12.98 6.59 4.71
N ALA A 206 -11.87 5.86 4.53
CA ALA A 206 -10.53 6.44 4.61
C ALA A 206 -10.24 7.46 3.50
N ALA A 207 -10.85 7.29 2.31
CA ALA A 207 -10.78 8.27 1.25
C ALA A 207 -11.35 9.62 1.70
N THR A 208 -12.37 9.65 2.56
CA THR A 208 -12.94 10.92 3.07
C THR A 208 -12.12 11.56 4.19
N THR A 209 -11.35 10.77 4.93
CA THR A 209 -10.63 11.22 6.14
C THR A 209 -9.16 11.57 5.91
N GLY A 210 -8.65 11.43 4.68
CA GLY A 210 -7.32 11.94 4.29
C GLY A 210 -6.38 10.91 3.67
N MET A 211 -6.86 9.76 3.19
CA MET A 211 -6.03 8.87 2.38
C MET A 211 -5.46 9.61 1.16
N SER A 212 -4.17 9.41 0.88
CA SER A 212 -3.50 10.08 -0.24
C SER A 212 -4.08 9.66 -1.59
N TYR A 213 -4.13 10.56 -2.56
CA TYR A 213 -4.60 10.24 -3.91
C TYR A 213 -3.75 9.13 -4.57
N THR A 214 -2.45 9.05 -4.29
CA THR A 214 -1.55 8.01 -4.84
C THR A 214 -1.97 6.61 -4.38
N GLN A 215 -2.31 6.48 -3.10
CA GLN A 215 -2.81 5.22 -2.54
C GLN A 215 -4.19 4.87 -3.10
N LEU A 216 -5.09 5.84 -3.22
CA LEU A 216 -6.42 5.62 -3.81
C LEU A 216 -6.32 5.15 -5.27
N PHE A 217 -5.43 5.73 -6.09
CA PHE A 217 -5.20 5.25 -7.45
C PHE A 217 -4.60 3.85 -7.49
N THR A 218 -3.69 3.52 -6.57
CA THR A 218 -3.13 2.17 -6.46
C THR A 218 -4.22 1.14 -6.18
N ILE A 219 -5.13 1.43 -5.24
CA ILE A 219 -6.25 0.55 -4.91
C ILE A 219 -7.28 0.53 -6.04
N ALA A 220 -7.53 1.65 -6.72
CA ALA A 220 -8.42 1.73 -7.87
C ALA A 220 -7.94 0.83 -9.02
N ARG A 221 -6.64 0.87 -9.35
CA ARG A 221 -6.05 -0.05 -10.35
C ARG A 221 -6.17 -1.50 -9.92
N TYR A 222 -5.92 -1.81 -8.65
CA TYR A 222 -6.15 -3.14 -8.12
C TYR A 222 -7.60 -3.61 -8.37
N MET A 223 -8.59 -2.77 -8.09
CA MET A 223 -10.01 -3.09 -8.34
C MET A 223 -10.32 -3.35 -9.81
N GLU A 224 -9.75 -2.57 -10.72
CA GLU A 224 -9.94 -2.78 -12.16
C GLU A 224 -9.33 -4.12 -12.61
N HIS A 225 -8.09 -4.41 -12.18
CA HIS A 225 -7.41 -5.67 -12.49
C HIS A 225 -8.16 -6.91 -11.96
N ARG A 226 -8.90 -6.76 -10.85
CA ARG A 226 -9.76 -7.83 -10.31
C ARG A 226 -11.14 -7.91 -10.97
N GLY A 227 -11.44 -7.08 -11.96
CA GLY A 227 -12.70 -7.11 -12.70
C GLY A 227 -13.83 -6.30 -12.07
N TYR A 228 -13.52 -5.31 -11.22
CA TYR A 228 -14.51 -4.42 -10.60
C TYR A 228 -14.38 -2.97 -11.11
N PRO A 229 -14.64 -2.70 -12.40
CA PRO A 229 -14.37 -1.38 -13.00
C PRO A 229 -15.22 -0.25 -12.40
N MET A 230 -16.46 -0.53 -11.97
CA MET A 230 -17.29 0.47 -11.27
C MET A 230 -16.75 0.84 -9.88
N ARG A 231 -16.15 -0.11 -9.16
CA ARG A 231 -15.50 0.14 -7.86
C ARG A 231 -14.20 0.92 -8.06
N ALA A 232 -13.41 0.53 -9.06
CA ALA A 232 -12.22 1.25 -9.48
C ALA A 232 -12.54 2.71 -9.82
N TYR A 233 -13.59 2.95 -10.61
CA TYR A 233 -14.04 4.29 -10.98
C TYR A 233 -14.45 5.13 -9.77
N LYS A 234 -15.18 4.56 -8.81
CA LYS A 234 -15.55 5.28 -7.57
C LYS A 234 -14.30 5.69 -6.77
N LEU A 235 -13.28 4.84 -6.66
CA LEU A 235 -12.03 5.20 -5.99
C LEU A 235 -11.22 6.23 -6.78
N ALA A 236 -11.17 6.10 -8.11
CA ALA A 236 -10.47 7.04 -8.98
C ALA A 236 -11.09 8.45 -8.92
N THR A 237 -12.41 8.57 -8.88
CA THR A 237 -13.09 9.88 -8.74
C THR A 237 -12.78 10.54 -7.40
N LEU A 238 -12.72 9.76 -6.31
CA LEU A 238 -12.29 10.25 -5.00
C LEU A 238 -10.83 10.69 -5.01
N ALA A 239 -9.94 9.90 -5.63
CA ALA A 239 -8.52 10.27 -5.79
C ALA A 239 -8.35 11.59 -6.57
N MET A 240 -9.09 11.74 -7.67
CA MET A 240 -9.13 12.95 -8.50
C MET A 240 -9.59 14.18 -7.73
N ALA A 241 -10.54 14.02 -6.80
CA ALA A 241 -11.01 15.13 -5.97
C ALA A 241 -9.92 15.69 -5.03
N HIS A 242 -8.94 14.85 -4.66
CA HIS A 242 -7.83 15.18 -3.77
C HIS A 242 -6.55 15.58 -4.53
N LEU A 243 -6.51 15.38 -5.84
CA LEU A 243 -5.37 15.71 -6.69
C LEU A 243 -5.40 17.19 -7.08
N ASN A 244 -4.21 17.81 -7.13
CA ASN A 244 -4.02 19.13 -7.71
C ASN A 244 -2.70 19.16 -8.52
N LEU A 245 -2.82 19.27 -9.83
CA LEU A 245 -1.73 19.42 -10.79
C LEU A 245 -1.66 20.87 -11.27
N SER A 246 -0.59 21.55 -10.86
CA SER A 246 -0.31 22.94 -11.22
C SER A 246 0.08 23.08 -12.70
N TYR A 247 0.07 24.32 -13.20
CA TYR A 247 0.32 24.62 -14.62
C TYR A 247 1.70 24.19 -15.14
N ASN A 248 2.70 24.10 -14.26
CA ASN A 248 4.11 23.78 -14.55
C ASN A 248 4.50 22.33 -14.25
N GLN A 249 3.53 21.42 -14.09
CA GLN A 249 3.76 20.04 -13.69
C GLN A 249 3.45 19.05 -14.82
N ASP A 250 4.07 19.22 -15.99
CA ASP A 250 3.87 18.39 -17.18
C ASP A 250 4.57 17.02 -17.13
N THR A 251 5.45 16.79 -16.16
CA THR A 251 6.13 15.50 -15.92
C THR A 251 5.69 14.81 -14.63
N HIS A 252 4.60 15.27 -14.00
CA HIS A 252 4.17 14.74 -12.70
C HIS A 252 3.68 13.28 -12.82
N PRO A 253 4.06 12.36 -11.90
CA PRO A 253 3.72 10.94 -12.01
C PRO A 253 2.19 10.68 -12.04
N ALA A 254 1.41 11.50 -11.33
CA ALA A 254 -0.05 11.40 -11.31
C ALA A 254 -0.73 11.66 -12.67
N ILE A 255 -0.03 12.21 -13.68
CA ILE A 255 -0.60 12.40 -15.03
C ILE A 255 -1.08 11.05 -15.60
N ASN A 256 -0.29 9.99 -15.42
CA ASN A 256 -0.67 8.65 -15.88
C ASN A 256 -1.92 8.13 -15.15
N ASP A 257 -2.10 8.49 -13.88
CA ASP A 257 -3.28 8.14 -13.09
C ASP A 257 -4.52 8.86 -13.61
N VAL A 258 -4.41 10.16 -13.91
CA VAL A 258 -5.51 10.97 -14.49
C VAL A 258 -5.91 10.43 -15.87
N LEU A 259 -4.92 10.20 -16.75
CA LEU A 259 -5.17 9.67 -18.09
C LEU A 259 -5.86 8.31 -18.04
N TRP A 260 -5.39 7.44 -17.14
CA TRP A 260 -6.02 6.14 -16.89
C TRP A 260 -7.45 6.29 -16.36
N ALA A 261 -7.70 7.18 -15.39
CA ALA A 261 -9.04 7.39 -14.83
C ALA A 261 -10.02 7.91 -15.90
N CYS A 262 -9.57 8.80 -16.79
CA CYS A 262 -10.37 9.25 -17.93
C CYS A 262 -10.68 8.12 -18.92
N ALA A 263 -9.70 7.26 -19.22
CA ALA A 263 -9.88 6.09 -20.09
C ALA A 263 -10.86 5.08 -19.48
N LEU A 264 -10.73 4.78 -18.18
CA LEU A 264 -11.68 3.94 -17.44
C LEU A 264 -13.09 4.53 -17.50
N SER A 265 -13.25 5.82 -17.24
CA SER A 265 -14.54 6.51 -17.30
C SER A 265 -15.16 6.43 -18.68
N HIS A 266 -14.36 6.64 -19.73
CA HIS A 266 -14.80 6.50 -21.11
C HIS A 266 -15.24 5.06 -21.44
N SER A 267 -14.56 4.04 -20.90
CA SER A 267 -14.92 2.63 -21.09
C SER A 267 -16.23 2.23 -20.41
N LEU A 268 -16.56 2.88 -19.29
CA LEU A 268 -17.78 2.61 -18.53
C LEU A 268 -19.02 3.24 -19.17
N GLY A 269 -18.88 4.43 -19.75
CA GLY A 269 -19.98 5.08 -20.44
C GLY A 269 -19.87 6.60 -20.48
N LYS A 270 -20.83 7.21 -21.19
CA LYS A 270 -20.90 8.67 -21.35
C LYS A 270 -21.25 9.41 -20.06
N ASN A 271 -21.99 8.77 -19.16
CA ASN A 271 -22.44 9.39 -17.91
C ASN A 271 -21.27 9.52 -16.92
N GLU A 272 -20.46 8.48 -16.84
CA GLU A 272 -19.27 8.36 -16.01
C GLU A 272 -18.21 9.34 -16.49
N LEU A 273 -17.99 9.41 -17.80
CA LEU A 273 -17.13 10.44 -18.39
C LEU A 273 -17.63 11.86 -18.08
N ALA A 274 -18.93 12.10 -18.21
CA ALA A 274 -19.52 13.42 -17.91
C ALA A 274 -19.34 13.82 -16.44
N ALA A 275 -19.39 12.87 -15.51
CA ALA A 275 -19.16 13.12 -14.09
C ALA A 275 -17.68 13.37 -13.75
N VAL A 276 -16.74 12.76 -14.49
CA VAL A 276 -15.29 12.94 -14.25
C VAL A 276 -14.75 14.26 -14.81
N ILE A 277 -15.28 14.76 -15.92
CA ILE A 277 -14.77 15.97 -16.57
C ILE A 277 -14.69 17.19 -15.64
N PRO A 278 -15.72 17.53 -14.82
CA PRO A 278 -15.61 18.61 -13.85
C PRO A 278 -14.48 18.42 -12.83
N LEU A 279 -14.21 17.16 -12.41
CA LEU A 279 -13.12 16.84 -11.50
C LEU A 279 -11.76 17.04 -12.16
N VAL A 280 -11.60 16.63 -13.42
CA VAL A 280 -10.38 16.87 -14.21
C VAL A 280 -10.11 18.37 -14.35
N VAL A 281 -11.12 19.16 -14.73
CA VAL A 281 -10.99 20.61 -14.89
C VAL A 281 -10.63 21.29 -13.55
N LYS A 282 -11.14 20.77 -12.44
CA LYS A 282 -10.79 21.27 -11.10
C LYS A 282 -9.36 20.90 -10.70
N SER A 283 -8.97 19.65 -10.90
CA SER A 283 -7.70 19.07 -10.41
C SER A 283 -6.50 19.35 -11.31
N VAL A 284 -6.69 19.56 -12.62
CA VAL A 284 -5.58 19.74 -13.58
C VAL A 284 -5.58 21.15 -14.15
N LYS A 285 -4.46 21.85 -13.98
CA LYS A 285 -4.22 23.20 -14.52
C LYS A 285 -3.16 23.22 -15.62
N CYS A 286 -2.45 22.12 -15.84
CA CYS A 286 -1.47 22.00 -16.90
C CYS A 286 -2.16 21.87 -18.28
N ALA A 287 -1.92 22.85 -19.16
CA ALA A 287 -2.62 22.97 -20.45
C ALA A 287 -2.34 21.79 -21.40
N THR A 288 -1.11 21.32 -21.45
CA THR A 288 -0.71 20.18 -22.31
C THR A 288 -1.36 18.88 -21.84
N VAL A 289 -1.46 18.66 -20.53
CA VAL A 289 -2.13 17.49 -19.95
C VAL A 289 -3.64 17.53 -20.23
N LEU A 290 -4.29 18.69 -20.04
CA LEU A 290 -5.70 18.87 -20.38
C LEU A 290 -5.96 18.63 -21.88
N SER A 291 -5.07 19.10 -22.76
CA SER A 291 -5.15 18.89 -24.21
C SER A 291 -5.01 17.42 -24.59
N ASP A 292 -4.09 16.68 -23.95
CA ASP A 292 -3.96 15.23 -24.17
C ASP A 292 -5.22 14.48 -23.69
N ILE A 293 -5.74 14.82 -22.51
CA ILE A 293 -7.01 14.24 -22.00
C ILE A 293 -8.15 14.52 -22.98
N LEU A 294 -8.29 15.77 -23.46
CA LEU A 294 -9.32 16.17 -24.41
C LEU A 294 -9.23 15.34 -25.70
N ARG A 295 -8.03 15.20 -26.27
CA ARG A 295 -7.78 14.40 -27.48
C ARG A 295 -8.14 12.93 -27.28
N ARG A 296 -7.82 12.35 -26.11
CA ARG A 296 -8.16 10.95 -25.81
C ARG A 296 -9.65 10.75 -25.59
N CYS A 297 -10.35 11.73 -25.03
CA CYS A 297 -11.80 11.67 -24.84
C CYS A 297 -12.59 11.85 -26.16
N THR A 298 -12.00 12.47 -27.19
CA THR A 298 -12.64 12.61 -28.51
C THR A 298 -12.43 11.37 -29.37
N LEU A 299 -11.29 10.70 -29.24
CA LEU A 299 -11.00 9.44 -29.92
C LEU A 299 -11.84 8.31 -29.30
N THR A 300 -12.72 7.70 -30.10
CA THR A 300 -13.39 6.45 -29.70
C THR A 300 -12.34 5.38 -29.41
N THR A 301 -12.36 4.76 -28.22
CA THR A 301 -11.37 3.76 -27.78
C THR A 301 -11.11 2.70 -28.87
N PRO A 302 -9.90 2.65 -29.46
CA PRO A 302 -9.49 1.52 -30.28
C PRO A 302 -9.09 0.39 -29.34
N GLY A 303 -9.97 -0.59 -29.12
CA GLY A 303 -9.62 -1.74 -28.29
C GLY A 303 -10.74 -2.69 -27.85
N LEU A 304 -12.01 -2.30 -27.95
CA LEU A 304 -13.12 -3.14 -27.47
C LEU A 304 -14.02 -3.70 -28.58
N VAL A 305 -13.40 -4.21 -29.66
CA VAL A 305 -14.14 -4.86 -30.77
C VAL A 305 -14.12 -6.39 -30.66
N SER A 306 -13.42 -7.01 -29.70
CA SER A 306 -13.16 -8.47 -29.80
C SER A 306 -14.05 -9.45 -28.99
N VAL A 307 -15.01 -9.05 -28.12
CA VAL A 307 -15.68 -10.07 -27.27
C VAL A 307 -17.22 -10.07 -27.24
N LEU A 308 -17.93 -9.07 -27.78
CA LEU A 308 -19.41 -9.12 -27.76
C LEU A 308 -20.00 -8.73 -29.12
N HIS A 309 -20.11 -9.73 -30.00
CA HIS A 309 -21.07 -9.69 -31.09
C HIS A 309 -22.50 -9.71 -30.53
N SER A 310 -23.11 -8.53 -30.37
CA SER A 310 -24.49 -8.30 -30.80
C SER A 310 -24.86 -6.83 -30.70
N ARG A 311 -25.46 -6.31 -31.78
CA ARG A 311 -26.09 -4.99 -31.98
C ARG A 311 -25.19 -3.83 -32.41
N ARG A 312 -25.25 -3.61 -33.73
CA ARG A 312 -25.06 -2.35 -34.45
C ARG A 312 -25.36 -1.12 -33.58
N ASN A 313 -24.32 -0.37 -33.21
CA ASN A 313 -24.41 1.09 -33.26
C ASN A 313 -23.03 1.70 -33.56
N SER A 314 -22.97 2.30 -34.73
CA SER A 314 -21.83 2.97 -35.36
C SER A 314 -21.11 3.95 -34.45
N GLY A 315 -19.77 3.98 -34.56
CA GLY A 315 -18.89 4.96 -33.94
C GLY A 315 -19.30 6.39 -34.27
N LYS A 316 -19.97 7.05 -33.32
CA LYS A 316 -20.19 8.50 -33.33
C LYS A 316 -19.19 9.11 -32.35
N LEU A 317 -18.17 9.76 -32.91
CA LEU A 317 -17.28 10.69 -32.21
C LEU A 317 -18.13 11.56 -31.26
N MET A 318 -17.71 11.71 -30.01
CA MET A 318 -18.42 12.63 -29.11
C MET A 318 -18.29 14.05 -29.67
N SER A 319 -19.43 14.71 -29.93
CA SER A 319 -19.44 16.09 -30.43
C SER A 319 -18.86 17.02 -29.37
N LEU A 320 -17.79 17.72 -29.73
CA LEU A 320 -17.08 18.65 -28.86
C LEU A 320 -17.93 19.85 -28.43
N ASP A 321 -18.98 20.13 -29.21
CA ASP A 321 -19.91 21.22 -28.97
C ASP A 321 -20.99 20.88 -27.92
N LYS A 322 -21.02 19.64 -27.43
CA LYS A 322 -21.99 19.19 -26.43
C LYS A 322 -21.31 18.93 -25.08
N ALA A 323 -22.05 19.21 -24.01
CA ALA A 323 -21.65 18.78 -22.68
C ALA A 323 -21.48 17.25 -22.68
N PRO A 324 -20.44 16.70 -22.03
CA PRO A 324 -19.48 17.36 -21.12
C PRO A 324 -18.20 17.90 -21.78
N LEU A 325 -17.89 17.54 -23.04
CA LEU A 325 -16.59 17.82 -23.65
C LEU A 325 -16.36 19.31 -23.94
N ARG A 326 -17.44 20.07 -24.15
CA ARG A 326 -17.35 21.52 -24.30
C ARG A 326 -16.66 22.19 -23.10
N GLN A 327 -17.02 21.76 -21.89
CA GLN A 327 -16.42 22.27 -20.65
C GLN A 327 -14.92 21.96 -20.57
N LEU A 328 -14.52 20.76 -20.99
CA LEU A 328 -13.11 20.37 -21.01
C LEU A 328 -12.33 21.19 -22.05
N LEU A 329 -12.90 21.42 -23.24
CA LEU A 329 -12.32 22.25 -24.28
C LEU A 329 -12.11 23.70 -23.79
N ASP A 330 -13.16 24.32 -23.24
CA ASP A 330 -13.09 25.70 -22.75
C ASP A 330 -12.07 25.83 -21.61
N ALA A 331 -12.00 24.85 -20.70
CA ALA A 331 -10.99 24.79 -19.64
C ALA A 331 -9.57 24.62 -20.20
N THR A 332 -9.39 23.80 -21.24
CA THR A 332 -8.09 23.60 -21.89
C THR A 332 -7.62 24.88 -22.57
N ILE A 333 -8.50 25.57 -23.29
CA ILE A 333 -8.25 26.88 -23.91
C ILE A 333 -7.83 27.89 -22.82
N GLY A 334 -8.60 28.00 -21.74
CA GLY A 334 -8.28 28.89 -20.61
C GLY A 334 -6.94 28.57 -19.96
N ALA A 335 -6.59 27.28 -19.82
CA ALA A 335 -5.30 26.86 -19.29
C ALA A 335 -4.13 27.28 -20.21
N TYR A 336 -4.29 27.18 -21.53
CA TYR A 336 -3.30 27.68 -22.49
C TYR A 336 -3.12 29.19 -22.38
N ILE A 337 -4.21 29.96 -22.28
CA ILE A 337 -4.16 31.42 -22.11
C ILE A 337 -3.39 31.79 -20.83
N ASN A 338 -3.80 31.23 -19.69
CA ASN A 338 -3.17 31.52 -18.39
C ASN A 338 -1.69 31.13 -18.36
N THR A 339 -1.35 29.94 -18.88
CA THR A 339 0.03 29.47 -18.94
C THR A 339 0.88 30.33 -19.86
N THR A 340 0.32 30.81 -20.98
CA THR A 340 1.02 31.71 -21.91
C THR A 340 1.38 33.02 -21.24
N HIS A 341 0.42 33.69 -20.59
CA HIS A 341 0.70 34.92 -19.84
C HIS A 341 1.77 34.70 -18.77
N SER A 342 1.67 33.61 -17.99
CA SER A 342 2.66 33.28 -16.97
C SER A 342 4.06 32.97 -17.54
N ARG A 343 4.16 32.35 -18.71
CA ARG A 343 5.44 32.10 -19.38
C ARG A 343 6.02 33.40 -19.95
N LEU A 344 5.18 34.29 -20.48
CA LEU A 344 5.60 35.58 -21.03
C LEU A 344 6.27 36.48 -19.99
N THR A 345 5.76 36.54 -18.76
CA THR A 345 6.29 37.44 -17.72
C THR A 345 7.76 37.17 -17.37
N HIS A 346 8.25 35.93 -17.60
CA HIS A 346 9.60 35.51 -17.27
C HIS A 346 10.34 34.87 -18.46
N ILE A 347 9.92 35.18 -19.69
CA ILE A 347 10.52 34.61 -20.89
C ILE A 347 11.92 35.21 -21.15
N SER A 348 12.82 34.41 -21.72
CA SER A 348 14.15 34.85 -22.15
C SER A 348 14.46 34.27 -23.53
N PRO A 349 15.44 34.80 -24.29
CA PRO A 349 15.69 34.36 -25.67
C PRO A 349 15.91 32.84 -25.83
N ARG A 350 16.51 32.19 -24.81
CA ARG A 350 16.69 30.73 -24.79
C ARG A 350 15.39 29.92 -24.73
N HIS A 351 14.29 30.54 -24.29
CA HIS A 351 12.97 29.90 -24.17
C HIS A 351 12.06 30.17 -25.38
N TYR A 352 12.49 30.98 -26.37
CA TYR A 352 11.63 31.38 -27.48
C TYR A 352 11.18 30.20 -28.34
N SER A 353 12.06 29.24 -28.63
CA SER A 353 11.71 28.05 -29.40
C SER A 353 10.63 27.21 -28.70
N GLU A 354 10.84 26.89 -27.42
CA GLU A 354 9.88 26.13 -26.62
C GLU A 354 8.55 26.87 -26.46
N PHE A 355 8.60 28.20 -26.29
CA PHE A 355 7.40 29.01 -26.18
C PHE A 355 6.60 29.08 -27.49
N ILE A 356 7.27 29.18 -28.65
CA ILE A 356 6.63 29.10 -29.97
C ILE A 356 6.00 27.72 -30.17
N GLU A 357 6.70 26.63 -29.80
CA GLU A 357 6.14 25.28 -29.87
C GLU A 357 4.88 25.14 -28.98
N PHE A 358 4.93 25.73 -27.77
CA PHE A 358 3.79 25.77 -26.87
C PHE A 358 2.58 26.51 -27.47
N LEU A 359 2.81 27.67 -28.11
CA LEU A 359 1.76 28.40 -28.85
C LEU A 359 1.23 27.60 -30.05
N GLY A 360 2.08 26.82 -30.71
CA GLY A 360 1.66 25.87 -31.75
C GLY A 360 0.65 24.85 -31.22
N LYS A 361 0.93 24.23 -30.07
CA LYS A 361 0.01 23.29 -29.39
C LYS A 361 -1.27 23.99 -28.91
N ALA A 362 -1.17 25.23 -28.46
CA ALA A 362 -2.32 26.05 -28.12
C ALA A 362 -3.21 26.26 -29.35
N ARG A 363 -2.65 26.68 -30.48
CA ARG A 363 -3.38 26.87 -31.75
C ARG A 363 -4.13 25.62 -32.15
N GLU A 364 -3.48 24.45 -32.14
CA GLU A 364 -4.13 23.17 -32.45
C GLU A 364 -5.36 22.90 -31.56
N THR A 365 -5.28 23.25 -30.28
CA THR A 365 -6.39 23.07 -29.33
C THR A 365 -7.52 24.07 -29.61
N PHE A 366 -7.19 25.34 -29.85
CA PHE A 366 -8.20 26.36 -30.21
C PHE A 366 -8.96 25.95 -31.46
N MET A 367 -8.28 25.44 -32.49
CA MET A 367 -8.90 25.00 -33.75
C MET A 367 -9.90 23.84 -33.59
N MET A 368 -9.97 23.20 -32.42
CA MET A 368 -11.01 22.21 -32.12
C MET A 368 -12.38 22.84 -31.81
N ALA A 369 -12.42 24.12 -31.40
CA ALA A 369 -13.67 24.86 -31.20
C ALA A 369 -14.18 25.45 -32.52
N HIS A 370 -15.51 25.55 -32.67
CA HIS A 370 -16.16 26.14 -33.85
C HIS A 370 -15.63 27.55 -34.21
N ASP A 371 -15.51 28.44 -33.21
CA ASP A 371 -14.98 29.80 -33.37
C ASP A 371 -13.50 29.93 -33.00
N GLY A 372 -12.79 28.80 -32.95
CA GLY A 372 -11.43 28.69 -32.44
C GLY A 372 -10.41 29.61 -33.12
N HIS A 373 -10.53 29.77 -34.44
CA HIS A 373 -9.61 30.62 -35.22
C HIS A 373 -9.74 32.11 -34.84
N ILE A 374 -10.96 32.58 -34.59
CA ILE A 374 -11.22 33.98 -34.18
C ILE A 374 -10.69 34.19 -32.77
N GLN A 375 -11.00 33.28 -31.84
CA GLN A 375 -10.52 33.34 -30.45
C GLN A 375 -8.99 33.33 -30.38
N PHE A 376 -8.32 32.49 -31.18
CA PHE A 376 -6.86 32.42 -31.20
C PHE A 376 -6.24 33.71 -31.76
N THR A 377 -6.83 34.31 -32.80
CA THR A 377 -6.35 35.58 -33.36
C THR A 377 -6.44 36.70 -32.32
N GLN A 378 -7.60 36.83 -31.67
CA GLN A 378 -7.79 37.80 -30.58
C GLN A 378 -6.83 37.56 -29.41
N PHE A 379 -6.60 36.30 -29.06
CA PHE A 379 -5.65 35.93 -28.02
C PHE A 379 -4.23 36.39 -28.36
N ILE A 380 -3.73 36.13 -29.58
CA ILE A 380 -2.41 36.58 -30.02
C ILE A 380 -2.32 38.12 -30.06
N ASP A 381 -3.37 38.80 -30.51
CA ASP A 381 -3.41 40.27 -30.50
C ASP A 381 -3.34 40.84 -29.08
N ASN A 382 -3.93 40.16 -28.08
CA ASN A 382 -3.84 40.55 -26.67
C ASN A 382 -2.49 40.23 -26.01
N LEU A 383 -1.58 39.51 -26.69
CA LEU A 383 -0.22 39.27 -26.21
C LEU A 383 0.78 40.36 -26.65
N LYS A 384 0.40 41.21 -27.61
CA LYS A 384 1.17 42.38 -28.06
C LYS A 384 1.10 43.49 -27.02
#